data_AF-A0A954TGS9-F1
#
_entry.id   AF-A0A954TGS9-F1
#
_cell.length_a   1.000
_cell.length_b   1.000
_cell.length_c   1.000
_cell.angle_alpha   90.00
_cell.angle_beta   90.00
_cell.angle_gamma   90.00
#
_symmetry.space_group_name_H-M   'P 1'
#
loop_
_entity.id
_entity.type
_entity.pdbx_description
1 polymer ?
#
loop_
_entity_poly.entity_id
_entity_poly.type
_entity_poly.pdbx_seq_one_letter_code
_entity_poly.pdbx_strand_id
1 'polypeptide(L)'
;DVVVVGPDDQLLMATAGGKAIRFAESDARSMGRNTSGVKGVRLRKGDQVVGMVVANPEATLLTVCEQGYGKRTWFGAGETLAPTNEAQGGENGEEAEVVDSENGEAAEEPTSGQSYRTQRRGGGGLIDIKASKRNGPVIGIVPVTDEDELLMMTSRGKIQRVAAREISIIGRNTQGVRIMNVDEGDTLTAIVKVPKEDALEEEIAPRAATPPGDPAAGASPQGSSPQGAGGESQASAPESDDELQSGGEPEANDSPDADNPPESGSDNGQA
;
A
#
# COMPACT_ATOMS: atom_id res chain seq x y z
N ASP A 1 -1.53 -0.35 7.51
CA ASP A 1 -1.59 0.86 6.68
C ASP A 1 -2.48 0.57 5.47
N VAL A 2 -3.31 1.53 5.04
CA VAL A 2 -4.25 1.40 3.91
C VAL A 2 -4.32 2.76 3.23
N VAL A 3 -4.23 2.76 1.89
CA VAL A 3 -4.31 3.97 1.07
C VAL A 3 -5.38 3.79 0.01
N VAL A 4 -6.18 4.82 -0.20
CA VAL A 4 -7.15 4.87 -1.31
C VAL A 4 -6.45 5.45 -2.53
N VAL A 5 -6.63 4.81 -3.67
CA VAL A 5 -5.99 5.16 -4.95
C VAL A 5 -7.05 5.28 -6.05
N GLY A 6 -6.85 6.22 -6.95
CA GLY A 6 -7.61 6.40 -8.18
C GLY A 6 -6.89 5.84 -9.41
N PRO A 7 -7.53 5.90 -10.58
CA PRO A 7 -6.89 5.59 -11.86
C PRO A 7 -5.63 6.45 -12.05
N ASP A 8 -4.59 5.86 -12.63
CA ASP A 8 -3.31 6.49 -12.95
C ASP A 8 -2.47 6.97 -11.75
N ASP A 9 -2.95 6.76 -10.51
CA ASP A 9 -2.17 7.02 -9.31
C ASP A 9 -0.92 6.14 -9.27
N GLN A 10 0.12 6.67 -8.63
CA GLN A 10 1.31 5.91 -8.31
C GLN A 10 1.44 5.75 -6.81
N LEU A 11 1.74 4.54 -6.37
CA LEU A 11 1.97 4.23 -4.97
C LEU A 11 3.46 4.28 -4.69
N LEU A 12 3.83 4.84 -3.55
CA LEU A 12 5.16 4.72 -2.97
C LEU A 12 5.06 3.94 -1.66
N MET A 13 5.86 2.88 -1.53
CA MET A 13 6.00 2.11 -0.30
C MET A 13 7.42 2.25 0.24
N ALA A 14 7.56 2.41 1.57
CA ALA A 14 8.86 2.45 2.23
C ALA A 14 9.04 1.29 3.21
N THR A 15 10.29 0.90 3.44
CA THR A 15 10.68 -0.15 4.39
C THR A 15 11.47 0.41 5.57
N ALA A 16 11.46 -0.34 6.68
CA ALA A 16 12.22 0.01 7.89
C ALA A 16 13.72 0.12 7.61
N GLY A 17 14.23 -0.67 6.67
CA GLY A 17 15.61 -0.62 6.17
C GLY A 17 15.94 0.58 5.26
N GLY A 18 15.00 1.52 5.05
CA GLY A 18 15.22 2.74 4.28
C GLY A 18 15.18 2.54 2.76
N LYS A 19 14.50 1.48 2.28
CA LYS A 19 14.18 1.31 0.86
C LYS A 19 12.83 1.92 0.55
N ALA A 20 12.67 2.41 -0.69
CA ALA A 20 11.38 2.83 -1.21
C ALA A 20 11.17 2.34 -2.64
N ILE A 21 9.96 1.89 -2.95
CA ILE A 21 9.53 1.53 -4.31
C ILE A 21 8.35 2.40 -4.70
N ARG A 22 8.38 2.94 -5.91
CA ARG A 22 7.27 3.66 -6.54
C ARG A 22 6.80 2.85 -7.74
N PHE A 23 5.50 2.56 -7.87
CA PHE A 23 4.93 1.81 -8.98
C PHE A 23 3.49 2.29 -9.25
N ALA A 24 2.97 2.04 -10.46
CA ALA A 24 1.62 2.43 -10.84
C ALA A 24 0.54 1.61 -10.11
N GLU A 25 -0.61 2.20 -9.83
CA GLU A 25 -1.76 1.49 -9.25
C GLU A 25 -2.16 0.28 -10.10
N SER A 26 -2.17 0.42 -11.42
CA SER A 26 -2.53 -0.64 -12.37
C SER A 26 -1.63 -1.88 -12.30
N ASP A 27 -0.42 -1.74 -11.75
CA ASP A 27 0.54 -2.82 -11.52
C ASP A 27 0.10 -3.70 -10.32
N ALA A 28 -0.72 -3.15 -9.42
CA ALA A 28 -1.48 -3.88 -8.42
C ALA A 28 -2.82 -4.33 -9.00
N ARG A 29 -2.97 -5.63 -9.22
CA ARG A 29 -4.22 -6.17 -9.76
C ARG A 29 -5.37 -5.92 -8.77
N SER A 30 -6.51 -5.49 -9.30
CA SER A 30 -7.76 -5.53 -8.54
C SER A 30 -8.09 -6.98 -8.17
N MET A 31 -8.25 -7.22 -6.88
CA MET A 31 -8.52 -8.54 -6.31
C MET A 31 -9.64 -8.43 -5.28
N GLY A 32 -10.39 -9.52 -5.06
CA GLY A 32 -11.38 -9.59 -3.98
C GLY A 32 -10.73 -9.53 -2.59
N ARG A 33 -11.51 -9.24 -1.54
CA ARG A 33 -10.98 -9.11 -0.17
C ARG A 33 -10.42 -10.42 0.41
N ASN A 34 -10.89 -11.57 -0.06
CA ASN A 34 -10.47 -12.89 0.42
C ASN A 34 -9.38 -13.50 -0.50
N THR A 35 -8.19 -12.90 -0.52
CA THR A 35 -7.03 -13.38 -1.26
C THR A 35 -5.73 -13.05 -0.55
N SER A 36 -4.63 -13.72 -0.91
CA SER A 36 -3.28 -13.40 -0.45
C SER A 36 -2.74 -12.08 -1.02
N GLY A 37 -3.45 -11.48 -1.98
CA GLY A 37 -3.10 -10.21 -2.58
C GLY A 37 -1.88 -10.29 -3.49
N VAL A 38 -1.30 -9.12 -3.74
CA VAL A 38 -0.16 -8.95 -4.65
C VAL A 38 0.99 -8.30 -3.90
N LYS A 39 2.21 -8.84 -4.08
CA LYS A 39 3.40 -8.33 -3.40
C LYS A 39 3.80 -6.94 -3.93
N GLY A 40 3.75 -5.90 -3.08
CA GLY A 40 4.16 -4.53 -3.45
C GLY A 40 5.67 -4.35 -3.62
N VAL A 41 6.46 -4.84 -2.67
CA VAL A 41 7.93 -4.69 -2.63
C VAL A 41 8.63 -6.00 -2.26
N ARG A 42 9.80 -6.26 -2.84
CA ARG A 42 10.70 -7.33 -2.40
C ARG A 42 11.51 -6.89 -1.18
N LEU A 43 11.09 -7.40 -0.03
CA LEU A 43 11.80 -7.22 1.23
C LEU A 43 13.10 -8.03 1.28
N ARG A 44 14.10 -7.44 1.93
CA ARG A 44 15.31 -8.15 2.38
C ARG A 44 15.02 -8.93 3.65
N LYS A 45 15.90 -9.86 4.03
CA LYS A 45 15.77 -10.61 5.28
C LYS A 45 15.74 -9.64 6.47
N GLY A 46 14.69 -9.75 7.30
CA GLY A 46 14.51 -8.91 8.49
C GLY A 46 14.02 -7.48 8.22
N ASP A 47 13.65 -7.17 6.97
CA ASP A 47 13.04 -5.88 6.61
C ASP A 47 11.51 -5.99 6.58
N GLN A 48 10.83 -4.87 6.78
CA GLN A 48 9.37 -4.79 6.79
C GLN A 48 8.91 -3.49 6.14
N VAL A 49 7.71 -3.51 5.55
CA VAL A 49 7.06 -2.28 5.07
C VAL A 49 6.61 -1.47 6.28
N VAL A 50 6.89 -0.17 6.27
CA VAL A 50 6.51 0.76 7.35
C VAL A 50 5.40 1.71 6.96
N GLY A 51 5.23 1.96 5.66
CA GLY A 51 4.13 2.76 5.17
C GLY A 51 3.99 2.72 3.66
N MET A 52 2.83 3.17 3.20
CA MET A 52 2.49 3.34 1.80
C MET A 52 1.76 4.67 1.63
N VAL A 53 2.02 5.38 0.53
CA VAL A 53 1.41 6.67 0.23
C VAL A 53 1.12 6.79 -1.27
N VAL A 54 0.18 7.65 -1.66
CA VAL A 54 0.05 8.08 -3.06
C VAL A 54 1.12 9.13 -3.35
N ALA A 55 1.82 8.97 -4.46
CA ALA A 55 2.86 9.88 -4.91
C ALA A 55 2.23 11.11 -5.60
N ASN A 56 2.02 12.18 -4.83
CA ASN A 56 1.55 13.46 -5.35
C ASN A 56 2.75 14.30 -5.84
N PRO A 57 2.79 14.75 -7.12
CA PRO A 57 3.88 15.56 -7.66
C PRO A 57 4.05 16.92 -6.96
N GLU A 58 3.00 17.47 -6.35
CA GLU A 58 3.03 18.75 -5.63
C GLU A 58 3.51 18.61 -4.17
N ALA A 59 3.69 17.37 -3.70
CA ALA A 59 4.12 17.08 -2.34
C ALA A 59 5.55 16.53 -2.29
N THR A 60 6.07 16.44 -1.09
CA THR A 60 7.31 15.73 -0.77
C THR A 60 7.02 14.57 0.16
N LEU A 61 7.83 13.51 0.07
CA LEU A 61 7.81 12.42 1.04
C LEU A 61 8.68 12.80 2.24
N LEU A 62 8.06 12.97 3.41
CA LEU A 62 8.77 12.98 4.67
C LEU A 62 9.02 11.54 5.12
N THR A 63 10.29 11.17 5.26
CA THR A 63 10.71 9.90 5.86
C THR A 63 11.29 10.17 7.24
N VAL A 64 10.84 9.42 8.25
CA VAL A 64 11.22 9.61 9.65
C VAL A 64 11.81 8.34 10.25
N CYS A 65 12.91 8.50 10.99
CA CYS A 65 13.60 7.43 11.68
C CYS A 65 13.49 7.56 13.21
N GLU A 66 13.62 6.42 13.87
CA GLU A 66 13.40 6.22 15.31
C GLU A 66 14.23 7.17 16.21
N GLN A 67 15.44 7.57 15.80
CA GLN A 67 16.34 8.42 16.60
C GLN A 67 16.14 9.93 16.36
N GLY A 68 14.96 10.34 15.88
CA GLY A 68 14.62 11.75 15.66
C GLY A 68 15.26 12.36 14.41
N TYR A 69 15.57 11.53 13.42
CA TYR A 69 16.09 11.97 12.13
C TYR A 69 15.02 11.84 11.06
N GLY A 70 15.07 12.70 10.05
CA GLY A 70 14.20 12.59 8.90
C GLY A 70 14.64 13.48 7.75
N LYS A 71 13.89 13.40 6.65
CA LYS A 71 14.10 14.26 5.47
C LYS A 71 12.85 14.32 4.62
N ARG A 72 12.72 15.42 3.88
CA ARG A 72 11.75 15.52 2.79
C ARG A 72 12.44 15.23 1.46
N THR A 73 11.77 14.49 0.59
CA THR A 73 12.28 14.13 -0.74
C THR A 73 11.17 14.30 -1.76
N TRP A 74 11.46 14.89 -2.92
CA TRP A 74 10.47 15.00 -3.99
C TRP A 74 10.04 13.63 -4.51
N PHE A 75 8.76 13.49 -4.87
CA PHE A 75 8.31 12.29 -5.56
C PHE A 75 8.93 12.18 -6.96
N GLY A 76 9.00 13.29 -7.70
CA GLY A 76 9.46 13.37 -9.10
C GLY A 76 8.32 13.22 -10.11
N ALA A 77 8.57 13.59 -11.37
CA ALA A 77 7.64 13.35 -12.47
C ALA A 77 7.34 11.83 -12.54
N GLY A 78 6.08 11.47 -12.36
CA GLY A 78 5.65 10.08 -12.27
C GLY A 78 5.62 9.41 -13.63
N GLU A 79 6.74 9.29 -14.32
CA GLU A 79 6.79 8.65 -15.63
C GLU A 79 6.29 7.21 -15.54
N THR A 80 5.19 6.90 -16.20
CA THR A 80 4.67 5.53 -16.32
C THR A 80 5.61 4.75 -17.22
N LEU A 81 6.26 3.71 -16.68
CA LEU A 81 7.08 2.81 -17.48
C LEU A 81 6.21 2.20 -18.58
N ALA A 82 6.54 2.44 -19.85
CA ALA A 82 5.92 1.72 -20.96
C ALA A 82 6.10 0.20 -20.73
N PRO A 83 5.09 -0.64 -21.03
CA PRO A 83 5.18 -2.07 -20.83
C PRO A 83 6.23 -2.66 -21.79
N THR A 84 7.46 -2.86 -21.30
CA THR A 84 8.47 -3.62 -22.05
C THR A 84 8.10 -5.10 -22.01
N ASN A 85 7.68 -5.63 -23.15
CA ASN A 85 7.40 -7.05 -23.31
C ASN A 85 8.73 -7.80 -23.47
N GLU A 86 8.91 -8.78 -22.57
CA GLU A 86 9.72 -10.00 -22.70
C GLU A 86 11.26 -9.96 -22.58
N ALA A 87 11.72 -10.63 -21.52
CA ALA A 87 12.87 -11.52 -21.41
C ALA A 87 14.01 -11.41 -22.44
N GLN A 88 15.15 -10.89 -22.00
CA GLN A 88 16.46 -11.49 -22.28
C GLN A 88 17.47 -11.09 -21.20
N GLY A 89 18.17 -12.08 -20.67
CA GLY A 89 19.29 -11.88 -19.75
C GLY A 89 20.48 -11.24 -20.46
N GLY A 90 21.29 -10.51 -19.69
CA GLY A 90 22.51 -9.91 -20.18
C GLY A 90 23.00 -8.85 -19.21
N GLU A 91 24.28 -8.89 -18.91
CA GLU A 91 24.98 -8.18 -17.86
C GLU A 91 25.49 -6.81 -18.37
N ASN A 92 25.63 -5.85 -17.44
CA ASN A 92 26.33 -4.55 -17.54
C ASN A 92 25.67 -3.37 -18.27
N GLY A 93 25.53 -2.28 -17.50
CA GLY A 93 26.05 -0.94 -17.80
C GLY A 93 25.45 -0.13 -18.95
N GLU A 94 24.81 1.00 -18.59
CA GLU A 94 24.72 2.28 -19.34
C GLU A 94 24.00 2.19 -20.72
N GLU A 95 23.08 3.05 -21.13
CA GLU A 95 22.91 4.51 -21.03
C GLU A 95 21.41 4.86 -21.08
N ALA A 96 21.03 6.03 -20.56
CA ALA A 96 19.68 6.57 -20.74
C ALA A 96 19.58 7.21 -22.13
N GLU A 97 18.64 6.77 -22.95
CA GLU A 97 18.28 7.49 -24.19
C GLU A 97 17.53 8.77 -23.82
N VAL A 98 18.10 9.91 -24.22
CA VAL A 98 17.46 11.23 -24.19
C VAL A 98 16.61 11.40 -25.44
N VAL A 99 15.31 11.62 -25.26
CA VAL A 99 14.41 12.06 -26.34
C VAL A 99 14.44 13.58 -26.36
N ASP A 100 15.06 14.16 -27.39
CA ASP A 100 15.03 15.60 -27.63
C ASP A 100 13.58 16.08 -27.84
N SER A 101 13.13 17.03 -27.03
CA SER A 101 11.97 17.86 -27.34
C SER A 101 12.34 19.31 -27.14
N GLU A 102 12.47 19.99 -28.27
CA GLU A 102 12.80 21.41 -28.38
C GLU A 102 11.60 22.26 -27.91
N ASN A 103 11.90 23.24 -27.06
CA ASN A 103 11.07 24.37 -26.61
C ASN A 103 9.93 24.13 -25.59
N GLY A 104 10.24 24.49 -24.35
CA GLY A 104 9.30 24.97 -23.33
C GLY A 104 10.03 25.04 -21.99
N GLU A 105 10.12 26.22 -21.35
CA GLU A 105 10.83 26.46 -20.09
C GLU A 105 10.92 25.23 -19.17
N ALA A 106 12.10 24.60 -19.14
CA ALA A 106 12.36 23.44 -18.33
C ALA A 106 12.45 23.88 -16.86
N ALA A 107 11.39 23.66 -16.09
CA ALA A 107 11.55 23.47 -14.66
C ALA A 107 12.58 22.33 -14.49
N GLU A 108 13.68 22.59 -13.79
CA GLU A 108 14.74 21.59 -13.59
C GLU A 108 14.13 20.31 -12.99
N GLU A 109 13.95 19.29 -13.83
CA GLU A 109 13.47 17.97 -13.44
C GLU A 109 14.44 17.39 -12.40
N PRO A 110 13.96 17.01 -11.19
CA PRO A 110 14.83 16.53 -10.14
C PRO A 110 15.50 15.23 -10.59
N THR A 111 16.83 15.24 -10.61
CA THR A 111 17.66 14.11 -11.05
C THR A 111 17.26 12.81 -10.33
N SER A 112 17.63 11.66 -10.90
CA SER A 112 17.33 10.34 -10.31
C SER A 112 17.85 10.17 -8.87
N GLY A 113 18.82 10.97 -8.42
CA GLY A 113 19.29 11.02 -7.03
C GLY A 113 18.37 11.80 -6.08
N GLN A 114 17.51 12.66 -6.61
CA GLN A 114 16.66 13.60 -5.85
C GLN A 114 15.18 13.18 -5.79
N SER A 115 14.76 12.24 -6.65
CA SER A 115 13.36 11.82 -6.77
C SER A 115 13.18 10.29 -6.84
N TYR A 116 11.94 9.80 -6.76
CA TYR A 116 11.61 8.39 -6.89
C TYR A 116 11.08 8.09 -8.29
N ARG A 117 11.96 7.58 -9.15
CA ARG A 117 11.53 6.99 -10.43
C ARG A 117 10.57 5.83 -10.23
N THR A 118 9.65 5.67 -11.17
CA THR A 118 8.75 4.52 -11.26
C THR A 118 9.54 3.23 -11.50
N GLN A 119 9.07 2.15 -10.90
CA GLN A 119 9.56 0.78 -11.02
C GLN A 119 8.36 -0.15 -11.20
N ARG A 120 8.61 -1.38 -11.65
CA ARG A 120 7.58 -2.43 -11.61
C ARG A 120 7.33 -2.89 -10.17
N ARG A 121 6.08 -3.23 -9.86
CA ARG A 121 5.69 -3.83 -8.58
C ARG A 121 6.54 -5.08 -8.27
N GLY A 122 6.84 -5.28 -7.00
CA GLY A 122 7.59 -6.45 -6.52
C GLY A 122 9.11 -6.32 -6.70
N GLY A 123 9.60 -5.18 -7.20
CA GLY A 123 11.02 -4.84 -7.23
C GLY A 123 11.62 -4.62 -5.83
N GLY A 124 12.95 -4.50 -5.75
CA GLY A 124 13.67 -4.28 -4.49
C GLY A 124 13.69 -2.82 -3.99
N GLY A 125 13.17 -1.90 -4.79
CA GLY A 125 13.18 -0.47 -4.49
C GLY A 125 14.56 0.19 -4.54
N LEU A 126 14.55 1.51 -4.38
CA LEU A 126 15.70 2.39 -4.37
C LEU A 126 16.05 2.74 -2.92
N ILE A 127 17.27 3.21 -2.65
CA ILE A 127 17.60 3.70 -1.31
C ILE A 127 16.89 5.04 -1.14
N ASP A 128 15.97 5.13 -0.20
CA ASP A 128 15.40 6.39 0.22
C ASP A 128 16.34 7.09 1.21
N ILE A 129 16.54 6.46 2.37
CA ILE A 129 17.38 6.94 3.45
C ILE A 129 18.34 5.84 3.89
N LYS A 130 19.56 6.20 4.25
CA LYS A 130 20.55 5.29 4.82
C LYS A 130 20.20 5.06 6.29
N ALA A 131 19.33 4.09 6.56
CA ALA A 131 19.08 3.60 7.91
C ALA A 131 20.39 3.01 8.48
N SER A 132 20.82 3.55 9.60
CA SER A 132 22.10 3.27 10.25
C SER A 132 21.94 3.32 11.76
N LYS A 133 22.98 3.00 12.53
CA LYS A 133 22.94 3.12 13.99
C LYS A 133 22.65 4.54 14.48
N ARG A 134 22.98 5.57 13.69
CA ARG A 134 22.80 6.98 14.05
C ARG A 134 21.32 7.39 14.07
N ASN A 135 20.60 7.04 13.03
CA ASN A 135 19.21 7.46 12.82
C ASN A 135 18.19 6.37 13.21
N GLY A 136 18.63 5.11 13.25
CA GLY A 136 17.74 3.98 13.50
C GLY A 136 16.96 3.56 12.26
N PRO A 137 16.07 2.56 12.39
CA PRO A 137 15.13 2.19 11.36
C PRO A 137 14.17 3.32 11.04
N VAL A 138 13.62 3.31 9.82
CA VAL A 138 12.47 4.14 9.46
C VAL A 138 11.26 3.67 10.25
N ILE A 139 10.52 4.60 10.85
CA ILE A 139 9.29 4.31 11.60
C ILE A 139 8.03 4.69 10.81
N GLY A 140 8.15 5.60 9.84
CA GLY A 140 7.00 6.10 9.11
C GLY A 140 7.39 7.01 7.95
N ILE A 141 6.44 7.15 7.04
CA ILE A 141 6.48 8.08 5.91
C ILE A 141 5.19 8.88 5.85
N VAL A 142 5.28 10.15 5.47
CA VAL A 142 4.11 11.05 5.38
C VAL A 142 4.27 11.93 4.13
N PRO A 143 3.27 12.01 3.23
CA PRO A 143 3.29 13.00 2.17
C PRO A 143 2.97 14.38 2.78
N VAL A 144 3.84 15.35 2.54
CA VAL A 144 3.74 16.70 3.11
C VAL A 144 4.02 17.78 2.07
N THR A 145 3.27 18.86 2.18
CA THR A 145 3.52 20.17 1.56
C THR A 145 4.21 21.09 2.57
N ASP A 146 4.65 22.28 2.15
CA ASP A 146 5.26 23.27 3.06
C ASP A 146 4.27 23.86 4.08
N GLU A 147 2.97 23.73 3.81
CA GLU A 147 1.90 24.25 4.67
C GLU A 147 1.47 23.27 5.75
N ASP A 148 1.91 22.02 5.68
CA ASP A 148 1.53 20.99 6.65
C ASP A 148 2.32 21.15 7.96
N GLU A 149 1.66 20.79 9.06
CA GLU A 149 2.29 20.63 10.36
C GLU A 149 2.23 19.19 10.83
N LEU A 150 3.20 18.81 11.65
CA LEU A 150 3.41 17.44 12.07
C LEU A 150 3.50 17.41 13.58
N LEU A 151 2.82 16.45 14.18
CA LEU A 151 2.96 16.11 15.59
C LEU A 151 3.76 14.82 15.69
N MET A 152 4.86 14.89 16.43
CA MET A 152 5.77 13.77 16.69
C MET A 152 5.70 13.40 18.17
N MET A 153 5.70 12.11 18.47
CA MET A 153 5.63 11.60 19.84
C MET A 153 6.68 10.52 20.09
N THR A 154 7.39 10.63 21.20
CA THR A 154 8.32 9.61 21.67
C THR A 154 7.65 8.58 22.57
N SER A 155 8.31 7.43 22.77
CA SER A 155 7.83 6.35 23.63
C SER A 155 7.62 6.78 25.09
N ARG A 156 8.38 7.78 25.56
CA ARG A 156 8.28 8.35 26.91
C ARG A 156 7.36 9.58 27.01
N GLY A 157 6.62 9.88 25.94
CA GLY A 157 5.57 10.91 25.95
C GLY A 157 6.05 12.33 25.66
N LYS A 158 7.28 12.51 25.14
CA LYS A 158 7.70 13.81 24.62
C LYS A 158 6.97 14.07 23.31
N ILE A 159 6.25 15.19 23.24
CA ILE A 159 5.47 15.59 22.06
C ILE A 159 6.08 16.87 21.48
N GLN A 160 6.23 16.93 20.16
CA GLN A 160 6.70 18.12 19.44
C GLN A 160 5.86 18.35 18.19
N ARG A 161 5.39 19.59 18.01
CA ARG A 161 4.82 20.08 16.76
C ARG A 161 5.93 20.74 15.93
N VAL A 162 6.00 20.45 14.64
CA VAL A 162 6.96 21.04 13.70
C VAL A 162 6.28 21.36 12.38
N ALA A 163 6.61 22.49 11.77
CA ALA A 163 6.16 22.80 10.42
C ALA A 163 6.97 21.99 9.40
N ALA A 164 6.31 21.38 8.42
CA ALA A 164 6.99 20.56 7.41
C ALA A 164 8.07 21.36 6.66
N ARG A 165 7.83 22.65 6.39
CA ARG A 165 8.81 23.56 5.76
C ARG A 165 10.15 23.67 6.50
N GLU A 166 10.18 23.44 7.81
CA GLU A 166 11.41 23.48 8.62
C GLU A 166 12.27 22.23 8.42
N ILE A 167 11.70 21.14 7.92
CA ILE A 167 12.41 19.92 7.61
C ILE A 167 13.04 20.05 6.22
N SER A 168 14.35 19.83 6.15
CA SER A 168 15.09 19.99 4.90
C SER A 168 14.60 19.04 3.80
N ILE A 169 14.40 19.61 2.61
CA ILE A 169 14.27 18.83 1.39
C ILE A 169 15.67 18.46 0.93
N ILE A 170 15.97 17.17 0.89
CA ILE A 170 17.25 16.65 0.42
C ILE A 170 17.01 15.40 -0.42
N GLY A 171 17.98 15.09 -1.27
CA GLY A 171 17.91 13.92 -2.12
C GLY A 171 17.84 12.60 -1.34
N ARG A 172 17.71 11.54 -2.13
CA ARG A 172 17.75 10.16 -1.66
C ARG A 172 19.16 9.75 -1.27
N ASN A 173 19.28 8.59 -0.62
CA ASN A 173 20.57 8.00 -0.28
C ASN A 173 21.42 8.86 0.68
N THR A 174 20.76 9.64 1.54
CA THR A 174 21.34 10.43 2.63
C THR A 174 20.98 9.82 3.99
N GLN A 175 21.54 10.30 5.10
CA GLN A 175 21.15 9.86 6.45
C GLN A 175 19.98 10.65 7.05
N GLY A 176 19.52 11.71 6.37
CA GLY A 176 18.58 12.67 6.94
C GLY A 176 19.25 13.71 7.84
N VAL A 177 18.43 14.66 8.30
CA VAL A 177 18.77 15.69 9.28
C VAL A 177 18.02 15.43 10.58
N ARG A 178 18.47 16.03 11.69
CA ARG A 178 17.79 15.89 12.98
C ARG A 178 16.54 16.76 12.97
N ILE A 179 15.38 16.13 13.18
CA ILE A 179 14.07 16.81 13.21
C ILE A 179 13.48 16.85 14.63
N MET A 180 13.95 15.98 15.52
CA MET A 180 13.59 15.97 16.94
C MET A 180 14.81 15.64 17.79
N ASN A 181 14.92 16.30 18.94
CA ASN A 181 15.86 15.89 19.98
C ASN A 181 15.25 14.74 20.81
N VAL A 182 15.67 13.51 20.52
CA VAL A 182 15.33 12.32 21.32
C VAL A 182 16.34 12.16 22.45
N ASP A 183 15.83 11.89 23.65
CA ASP A 183 16.62 11.73 24.87
C ASP A 183 17.22 10.31 24.95
N GLU A 184 18.25 10.12 25.79
CA GLU A 184 18.92 8.83 25.89
C GLU A 184 17.98 7.73 26.40
N GLY A 185 17.92 6.63 25.65
CA GLY A 185 17.01 5.50 25.92
C GLY A 185 15.54 5.78 25.62
N ASP A 186 15.22 6.87 24.90
CA ASP A 186 13.91 7.13 24.32
C ASP A 186 13.96 6.90 22.80
N THR A 187 12.79 6.79 22.18
CA THR A 187 12.65 6.55 20.74
C THR A 187 11.43 7.30 20.22
N LEU A 188 11.53 7.84 19.00
CA LEU A 188 10.39 8.38 18.30
C LEU A 188 9.51 7.22 17.80
N THR A 189 8.23 7.24 18.13
CA THR A 189 7.31 6.12 17.84
C THR A 189 6.19 6.50 16.89
N ALA A 190 5.79 7.77 16.86
CA ALA A 190 4.69 8.23 16.03
C ALA A 190 4.98 9.58 15.37
N ILE A 191 4.51 9.71 14.14
CA ILE A 191 4.36 10.99 13.43
C ILE A 191 2.98 11.02 12.79
N VAL A 192 2.28 12.13 12.99
CA VAL A 192 0.96 12.37 12.39
C VAL A 192 0.91 13.78 11.81
N LYS A 193 0.23 13.92 10.68
CA LYS A 193 -0.07 15.23 10.10
C LYS A 193 -1.20 15.89 10.89
N VAL A 194 -1.04 17.15 11.25
CA VAL A 194 -2.05 17.92 11.96
C VAL A 194 -3.02 18.50 10.92
N PRO A 195 -4.35 18.28 11.06
CA PRO A 195 -5.33 18.94 10.22
C PRO A 195 -5.23 20.46 10.36
N LYS A 196 -5.40 21.19 9.24
CA LYS A 196 -5.50 22.66 9.28
C LYS A 196 -6.80 23.06 9.99
N GLU A 197 -6.76 24.15 10.75
CA GLU A 197 -7.89 24.60 11.58
C GLU A 197 -9.16 24.84 10.74
N ASP A 198 -9.03 25.38 9.53
CA ASP A 198 -10.16 25.58 8.59
C ASP A 198 -10.87 24.27 8.21
N ALA A 199 -10.13 23.16 8.12
CA ALA A 199 -10.71 21.85 7.82
C ALA A 199 -11.52 21.28 9.01
N LEU A 200 -11.18 21.66 10.23
CA LEU A 200 -11.94 21.28 11.42
C LEU A 200 -13.27 22.04 11.49
N GLU A 201 -13.32 23.28 11.01
CA GLU A 201 -14.55 24.06 10.94
C GLU A 201 -15.55 23.48 9.93
N GLU A 202 -15.08 22.97 8.79
CA GLU A 202 -15.93 22.28 7.79
C GLU A 202 -16.48 20.93 8.32
N GLU A 203 -15.71 20.18 9.10
CA GLU A 203 -16.15 18.89 9.67
C GLU A 203 -17.13 19.06 10.85
N ILE A 204 -17.02 20.17 11.59
CA ILE A 204 -17.87 20.50 12.74
C ILE A 204 -19.12 21.30 12.34
N ALA A 205 -19.20 21.79 11.09
CA ALA A 205 -20.42 22.40 10.57
C ALA A 205 -21.59 21.41 10.72
N PRO A 206 -22.68 21.76 11.44
CA PRO A 206 -23.75 20.83 11.69
C PRO A 206 -24.30 20.40 10.33
N ARG A 207 -24.14 19.11 10.01
CA ARG A 207 -24.87 18.47 8.92
C ARG A 207 -26.32 18.81 9.16
N ALA A 208 -26.86 19.76 8.40
CA ALA A 208 -28.21 20.25 8.55
C ALA A 208 -29.10 19.01 8.58
N ALA A 209 -29.66 18.73 9.75
CA ALA A 209 -30.60 17.64 9.92
C ALA A 209 -31.75 17.98 8.98
N THR A 210 -31.84 17.26 7.86
CA THR A 210 -33.08 17.21 7.10
C THR A 210 -34.12 16.73 8.10
N PRO A 211 -35.11 17.55 8.49
CA PRO A 211 -36.09 17.12 9.46
C PRO A 211 -36.76 15.85 8.91
N PRO A 212 -36.96 14.80 9.72
CA PRO A 212 -37.75 13.66 9.28
C PRO A 212 -39.14 14.19 8.92
N GLY A 213 -39.51 14.06 7.65
CA GLY A 213 -40.84 14.42 7.19
C GLY A 213 -41.87 13.60 7.98
N ASP A 214 -42.82 14.29 8.62
CA ASP A 214 -43.95 13.67 9.30
C ASP A 214 -44.67 12.69 8.37
N PRO A 215 -44.87 11.41 8.76
CA PRO A 215 -45.72 10.50 8.03
C PRO A 215 -47.13 10.55 8.63
N ALA A 216 -47.98 11.49 8.20
CA ALA A 216 -49.41 11.37 8.43
C ALA A 216 -50.23 12.32 7.54
N ALA A 217 -50.89 11.77 6.51
CA ALA A 217 -52.36 11.69 6.47
C ALA A 217 -52.88 11.50 5.03
N GLY A 218 -53.64 10.41 4.83
CA GLY A 218 -54.83 10.46 4.00
C GLY A 218 -54.73 9.96 2.56
N ALA A 219 -54.78 8.63 2.37
CA ALA A 219 -55.48 8.06 1.22
C ALA A 219 -55.92 6.62 1.54
N SER A 220 -57.22 6.45 1.83
CA SER A 220 -57.88 5.14 1.85
C SER A 220 -57.86 4.52 0.45
N PRO A 221 -57.61 3.21 0.28
CA PRO A 221 -57.84 2.57 -1.01
C PRO A 221 -59.32 2.19 -1.10
N GLN A 222 -60.10 2.92 -1.90
CA GLN A 222 -61.38 2.41 -2.41
C GLN A 222 -61.09 1.49 -3.59
N GLY A 223 -61.61 0.27 -3.48
CA GLY A 223 -61.49 -0.75 -4.51
C GLY A 223 -62.25 -0.39 -5.77
N SER A 224 -61.68 -0.79 -6.89
CA SER A 224 -62.39 -1.02 -8.14
C SER A 224 -61.95 -2.38 -8.66
N SER A 225 -62.89 -3.32 -8.65
CA SER A 225 -62.80 -4.67 -9.20
C SER A 225 -62.43 -4.66 -10.69
N PRO A 226 -61.65 -5.63 -11.18
CA PRO A 226 -61.47 -5.85 -12.61
C PRO A 226 -62.61 -6.71 -13.17
N GLN A 227 -63.23 -6.26 -14.26
CA GLN A 227 -64.10 -7.09 -15.10
C GLN A 227 -63.23 -7.93 -16.04
N GLY A 228 -63.50 -9.23 -16.07
CA GLY A 228 -62.78 -10.20 -16.90
C GLY A 228 -63.40 -10.40 -18.29
N ALA A 229 -62.55 -10.91 -19.18
CA ALA A 229 -62.83 -11.83 -20.28
C ALA A 229 -61.43 -12.34 -20.70
N GLY A 230 -61.06 -13.62 -20.55
CA GLY A 230 -61.68 -14.79 -21.17
C GLY A 230 -60.75 -15.24 -22.30
N GLY A 231 -60.04 -16.35 -22.12
CA GLY A 231 -59.10 -16.88 -23.12
C GLY A 231 -58.26 -18.03 -22.57
N GLU A 232 -58.81 -19.23 -22.66
CA GLU A 232 -58.30 -20.51 -22.16
C GLU A 232 -57.26 -21.13 -23.12
N SER A 233 -56.24 -21.79 -22.55
CA SER A 233 -55.50 -22.95 -23.13
C SER A 233 -54.40 -23.33 -22.12
N GLN A 234 -54.62 -24.23 -21.15
CA GLN A 234 -54.52 -25.69 -21.21
C GLN A 234 -53.25 -26.29 -21.84
N ALA A 235 -52.81 -27.35 -21.15
CA ALA A 235 -51.79 -28.37 -21.47
C ALA A 235 -50.33 -27.98 -21.19
N SER A 236 -49.47 -28.76 -20.53
CA SER A 236 -49.54 -30.00 -19.75
C SER A 236 -48.06 -30.35 -19.46
N ALA A 237 -47.72 -30.68 -18.22
CA ALA A 237 -46.49 -31.43 -17.95
C ALA A 237 -46.61 -32.85 -18.54
N PRO A 238 -45.48 -33.53 -18.75
CA PRO A 238 -45.40 -34.82 -18.09
C PRO A 238 -44.13 -34.99 -17.27
N GLU A 239 -44.35 -35.57 -16.09
CA GLU A 239 -43.37 -36.32 -15.32
C GLU A 239 -42.97 -37.59 -16.08
N SER A 240 -41.73 -38.04 -15.91
CA SER A 240 -41.36 -39.45 -16.04
C SER A 240 -40.34 -39.79 -14.97
N ASP A 241 -40.83 -40.54 -13.97
CA ASP A 241 -40.07 -41.47 -13.15
C ASP A 241 -39.36 -42.51 -14.05
N ASP A 242 -38.14 -42.94 -13.68
CA ASP A 242 -37.83 -44.38 -13.52
C ASP A 242 -36.45 -44.61 -12.83
N GLU A 243 -36.55 -45.14 -11.62
CA GLU A 243 -35.76 -46.18 -10.93
C GLU A 243 -34.22 -46.36 -11.06
N LEU A 244 -33.56 -46.13 -9.91
CA LEU A 244 -32.73 -47.07 -9.12
C LEU A 244 -31.93 -48.21 -9.80
N GLN A 245 -30.61 -48.24 -9.52
CA GLN A 245 -29.80 -49.36 -8.96
C GLN A 245 -28.30 -49.13 -9.31
N SER A 246 -27.38 -48.91 -8.37
CA SER A 246 -26.74 -49.83 -7.41
C SER A 246 -25.30 -50.18 -7.82
N GLY A 247 -24.35 -50.08 -6.87
CA GLY A 247 -23.04 -50.73 -6.89
C GLY A 247 -21.89 -49.87 -7.47
N GLY A 248 -20.76 -49.66 -6.81
CA GLY A 248 -20.29 -50.15 -5.52
C GLY A 248 -18.93 -49.52 -5.18
N GLU A 249 -18.64 -49.40 -3.89
CA GLU A 249 -17.28 -49.50 -3.35
C GLU A 249 -16.82 -50.98 -3.46
N PRO A 250 -15.51 -51.31 -3.46
CA PRO A 250 -14.81 -51.40 -2.17
C PRO A 250 -13.28 -51.10 -2.17
N GLU A 251 -12.81 -50.73 -0.97
CA GLU A 251 -11.65 -51.24 -0.22
C GLU A 251 -10.21 -50.98 -0.74
N ALA A 252 -9.38 -50.28 0.03
CA ALA A 252 -8.64 -50.70 1.25
C ALA A 252 -7.36 -51.49 0.96
N ASN A 253 -6.23 -50.94 1.45
CA ASN A 253 -5.02 -51.64 1.87
C ASN A 253 -4.19 -50.59 2.63
N ASP A 254 -4.35 -50.50 3.95
CA ASP A 254 -3.71 -51.34 4.96
C ASP A 254 -2.19 -51.11 5.02
N SER A 255 -1.78 -50.36 6.05
CA SER A 255 -0.42 -50.33 6.59
C SER A 255 -0.20 -51.60 7.42
N PRO A 256 1.03 -52.06 7.67
CA PRO A 256 1.66 -51.61 8.93
C PRO A 256 3.20 -51.53 8.93
N ASP A 257 3.68 -50.67 9.85
CA ASP A 257 4.85 -50.75 10.74
C ASP A 257 6.15 -51.46 10.32
N ALA A 258 7.26 -50.73 10.42
CA ALA A 258 8.48 -51.22 11.08
C ALA A 258 9.43 -50.07 11.46
N ASP A 259 9.69 -49.98 12.76
CA ASP A 259 10.85 -49.37 13.41
C ASP A 259 12.18 -49.66 12.70
N ASN A 260 13.06 -48.65 12.60
CA ASN A 260 14.47 -48.86 12.94
C ASN A 260 15.16 -47.54 13.40
N PRO A 261 16.00 -47.57 14.46
CA PRO A 261 16.61 -46.41 15.10
C PRO A 261 17.92 -45.96 14.42
N PRO A 262 18.52 -44.82 14.83
CA PRO A 262 19.79 -44.37 14.26
C PRO A 262 20.98 -45.19 14.79
N GLU A 263 21.82 -45.71 13.89
CA GLU A 263 23.13 -46.26 14.24
C GLU A 263 24.13 -45.16 14.58
N SER A 264 24.70 -45.28 15.77
CA SER A 264 25.95 -44.66 16.20
C SER A 264 27.11 -45.59 15.86
N GLY A 265 28.23 -45.08 15.34
CA GLY A 265 29.49 -45.83 15.36
C GLY A 265 30.64 -45.19 14.58
N SER A 266 31.58 -44.60 15.34
CA SER A 266 33.05 -44.70 15.24
C SER A 266 33.75 -44.41 13.89
N ASP A 267 34.60 -43.39 13.84
CA ASP A 267 36.06 -43.49 14.03
C ASP A 267 36.79 -43.86 12.74
N ASN A 268 37.54 -42.90 12.21
CA ASN A 268 38.79 -43.15 11.53
C ASN A 268 39.63 -41.87 11.57
N GLY A 269 40.48 -41.79 12.59
CA GLY A 269 41.74 -41.08 12.47
C GLY A 269 42.67 -41.81 11.49
N GLN A 270 43.39 -41.01 10.68
CA GLN A 270 44.65 -41.23 9.95
C GLN A 270 44.58 -40.31 8.72
N ALA A 271 45.54 -39.43 8.40
CA ALA A 271 46.89 -39.18 8.90
C ALA A 271 47.23 -37.69 8.64
#